data_AF-A0A1F4RYZ5-F1
#
_entry.id   AF-A0A1F4RYZ5-F1
#
_cell.length_a   1.000
_cell.length_b   1.000
_cell.length_c   1.000
_cell.angle_alpha   90.00
_cell.angle_beta   90.00
_cell.angle_gamma   90.00
#
_symmetry.space_group_name_H-M   'P 1'
#
loop_
_entity.id
_entity.type
_entity.pdbx_description
1 polymer ?
#
loop_
_entity_poly.entity_id
_entity_poly.type
_entity_poly.pdbx_seq_one_letter_code
_entity_poly.pdbx_strand_id
1 'polypeptide(L)'
;MKEFDALVKVVSILRKKCPWDKKQTHKTLKPYMLEETNEAIEAIDSGDPKKLCEELGDQLLHIVMHAEMAKEKGTFTIKDIIEVIRAKMIRRHPHVFGDLKTKKISEIYKRWEKIKKIEKYANKKGIDLMKLGARNMKKLWEEINQNER
;
A
#
# COMPACT_ATOMS: atom_id res chain seq x y z
N MET A 1 -6.37 17.52 -1.35
CA MET A 1 -5.94 17.05 0.00
C MET A 1 -6.99 17.38 1.04
N LYS A 2 -7.67 18.54 0.95
CA LYS A 2 -8.75 18.92 1.88
C LYS A 2 -9.86 17.86 1.96
N GLU A 3 -10.15 17.19 0.85
CA GLU A 3 -11.17 16.17 0.71
C GLU A 3 -10.78 14.89 1.46
N PHE A 4 -9.54 14.46 1.31
CA PHE A 4 -9.01 13.30 2.03
C PHE A 4 -8.93 13.56 3.54
N ASP A 5 -8.45 14.73 3.94
CA ASP A 5 -8.42 15.13 5.36
C ASP A 5 -9.84 15.21 5.94
N ALA A 6 -10.83 15.63 5.15
CA ALA A 6 -12.23 15.64 5.55
C ALA A 6 -12.75 14.21 5.79
N LEU A 7 -12.45 13.24 4.91
CA LEU A 7 -12.78 11.83 5.12
C LEU A 7 -12.16 11.28 6.42
N VAL A 8 -10.86 11.50 6.63
CA VAL A 8 -10.16 11.08 7.86
C VAL A 8 -10.83 11.68 9.09
N LYS A 9 -11.25 12.95 9.02
CA LYS A 9 -11.97 13.62 10.10
C LYS A 9 -13.35 13.00 10.36
N VAL A 10 -14.11 12.68 9.30
CA VAL A 10 -15.41 12.00 9.41
C VAL A 10 -15.25 10.66 10.11
N VAL A 11 -14.30 9.82 9.67
CA VAL A 11 -14.03 8.52 10.29
C VAL A 11 -13.62 8.67 11.76
N SER A 12 -12.75 9.63 12.09
CA SER A 12 -12.39 9.90 13.50
C SER A 12 -13.59 10.29 14.36
N ILE A 13 -14.55 11.06 13.81
CA ILE A 13 -15.78 11.42 14.52
C ILE A 13 -16.67 10.19 14.70
N LEU A 14 -16.86 9.38 13.66
CA LEU A 14 -17.66 8.15 13.72
C LEU A 14 -17.11 7.18 14.77
N ARG A 15 -15.81 6.90 14.74
CA ARG A 15 -15.11 6.08 15.75
C ARG A 15 -15.28 6.57 17.19
N LYS A 16 -15.46 7.88 17.39
CA LYS A 16 -15.68 8.48 18.71
C LYS A 16 -17.14 8.48 19.14
N LYS A 17 -18.07 8.75 18.22
CA LYS A 17 -19.48 9.05 18.54
C LYS A 17 -20.46 7.94 18.19
N CYS A 18 -20.16 7.10 17.20
CA CYS A 18 -21.02 5.99 16.76
C CYS A 18 -20.61 4.69 17.48
N PRO A 19 -21.51 4.07 18.29
CA PRO A 19 -21.20 2.82 18.98
C PRO A 19 -20.85 1.66 18.04
N TRP A 20 -21.49 1.62 16.87
CA TRP A 20 -21.24 0.58 15.86
C TRP A 20 -19.82 0.71 15.29
N ASP A 21 -19.45 1.89 14.80
CA ASP A 21 -18.10 2.15 14.27
C ASP A 21 -17.02 1.94 15.33
N LYS A 22 -17.27 2.37 16.58
CA LYS A 22 -16.35 2.19 17.70
C LYS A 22 -16.10 0.73 18.04
N LYS A 23 -17.10 -0.15 17.87
CA LYS A 23 -16.99 -1.59 18.15
C LYS A 23 -16.14 -2.33 17.10
N GLN A 24 -15.94 -1.75 15.91
CA GLN A 24 -15.15 -2.37 14.87
C GLN A 24 -13.68 -2.56 15.28
N THR A 25 -13.07 -3.61 14.75
CA THR A 25 -11.66 -3.98 14.91
C THR A 25 -11.08 -4.39 13.55
N HIS A 26 -9.75 -4.51 13.44
CA HIS A 26 -9.14 -5.05 12.24
C HIS A 26 -9.70 -6.43 11.83
N LYS A 27 -10.08 -7.26 12.82
CA LYS A 27 -10.60 -8.61 12.57
C LYS A 27 -12.05 -8.59 12.09
N THR A 28 -12.89 -7.72 12.66
CA THR A 28 -14.31 -7.64 12.28
C THR A 28 -14.50 -7.02 10.90
N LEU A 29 -13.58 -6.15 10.46
CA LEU A 29 -13.62 -5.53 9.13
C LEU A 29 -13.04 -6.41 8.00
N LYS A 30 -12.28 -7.46 8.34
CA LYS A 30 -11.64 -8.34 7.35
C LYS A 30 -12.59 -8.93 6.28
N PRO A 31 -13.77 -9.51 6.62
CA PRO A 31 -14.66 -10.05 5.60
C PRO A 31 -15.17 -8.97 4.64
N TYR A 32 -15.54 -7.81 5.16
CA TYR A 32 -16.03 -6.69 4.35
C TYR A 32 -14.95 -6.18 3.38
N MET A 33 -13.68 -6.08 3.79
CA MET A 33 -12.61 -5.73 2.82
C MET A 33 -12.56 -6.65 1.60
N LEU A 34 -12.89 -7.94 1.76
CA LEU A 34 -12.91 -8.89 0.65
C LEU A 34 -14.15 -8.68 -0.23
N GLU A 35 -15.30 -8.42 0.38
CA GLU A 35 -16.58 -8.09 -0.28
C GLU A 35 -16.42 -6.86 -1.18
N GLU A 36 -15.98 -5.73 -0.62
CA GLU A 36 -15.72 -4.47 -1.34
C GLU A 36 -14.67 -4.65 -2.45
N THR A 37 -13.74 -5.62 -2.30
CA THR A 37 -12.74 -5.91 -3.35
C THR A 37 -13.41 -6.62 -4.51
N ASN A 38 -14.32 -7.55 -4.23
CA ASN A 38 -15.07 -8.25 -5.26
C ASN A 38 -16.04 -7.31 -5.96
N GLU A 39 -16.72 -6.42 -5.23
CA GLU A 39 -17.62 -5.42 -5.82
C GLU A 39 -16.85 -4.46 -6.74
N ALA A 40 -15.67 -4.01 -6.35
CA ALA A 40 -14.80 -3.22 -7.21
C ALA A 40 -14.37 -3.99 -8.48
N ILE A 41 -14.11 -5.30 -8.38
CA ILE A 41 -13.79 -6.15 -9.55
C ILE A 41 -15.02 -6.26 -10.47
N GLU A 42 -16.21 -6.50 -9.92
CA GLU A 42 -17.45 -6.55 -10.69
C GLU A 42 -17.74 -5.21 -11.40
N ALA A 43 -17.47 -4.09 -10.73
CA ALA A 43 -17.60 -2.76 -11.31
C ALA A 43 -16.62 -2.53 -12.48
N ILE A 44 -15.39 -3.06 -12.38
CA ILE A 44 -14.42 -3.06 -13.49
C ILE A 44 -14.95 -3.91 -14.65
N ASP A 45 -15.41 -5.13 -14.38
CA ASP A 45 -15.84 -6.09 -15.41
C ASP A 45 -17.11 -5.61 -16.14
N SER A 46 -18.01 -4.96 -15.42
CA SER A 46 -19.22 -4.35 -15.99
C SER A 46 -18.95 -3.04 -16.75
N GLY A 47 -17.78 -2.42 -16.57
CA GLY A 47 -17.43 -1.15 -17.18
C GLY A 47 -18.26 0.04 -16.67
N ASP A 48 -18.89 -0.07 -15.49
CA ASP A 48 -19.68 1.00 -14.89
C ASP A 48 -18.76 1.96 -14.09
N PRO A 49 -18.50 3.18 -14.60
CA PRO A 49 -17.60 4.11 -13.93
C PRO A 49 -18.19 4.70 -12.65
N LYS A 50 -19.51 4.73 -12.49
CA LYS A 50 -20.14 5.23 -11.26
C LYS A 50 -20.01 4.20 -10.16
N LYS A 51 -20.36 2.94 -10.45
CA LYS A 51 -20.15 1.83 -9.52
C LYS A 51 -18.68 1.75 -9.13
N LEU A 52 -17.76 1.79 -10.10
CA LEU A 52 -16.33 1.73 -9.79
C LEU A 52 -15.86 2.86 -8.86
N CYS A 53 -16.40 4.08 -9.02
CA CYS A 53 -16.08 5.20 -8.14
C CYS A 53 -16.55 4.95 -6.69
N GLU A 54 -17.74 4.37 -6.54
CA GLU A 54 -18.33 3.99 -5.24
C GLU A 54 -17.47 2.94 -4.53
N GLU A 55 -17.22 1.80 -5.18
CA GLU A 55 -16.47 0.68 -4.57
C GLU A 55 -15.01 1.07 -4.23
N LEU A 56 -14.37 1.89 -5.06
CA LEU A 56 -13.03 2.44 -4.74
C LEU A 56 -13.07 3.41 -3.56
N GLY A 57 -14.20 4.10 -3.35
CA GLY A 57 -14.47 4.90 -2.17
C GLY A 57 -14.58 4.04 -0.91
N ASP A 58 -15.24 2.89 -0.99
CA ASP A 58 -15.39 1.98 0.14
C ASP A 58 -14.07 1.28 0.50
N GLN A 59 -13.26 0.91 -0.51
CA GLN A 59 -11.87 0.52 -0.29
C GLN A 59 -11.07 1.59 0.47
N LEU A 60 -11.25 2.87 0.11
CA LEU A 60 -10.59 3.97 0.78
C LEU A 60 -11.09 4.15 2.22
N LEU A 61 -12.39 4.00 2.45
CA LEU A 61 -13.00 4.02 3.79
C LEU A 61 -12.37 2.94 4.68
N HIS A 62 -12.23 1.71 4.18
CA HIS A 62 -11.59 0.62 4.91
C HIS A 62 -10.15 0.94 5.33
N ILE A 63 -9.36 1.51 4.42
CA ILE A 63 -7.98 1.93 4.72
C ILE A 63 -7.97 2.97 5.84
N VAL A 64 -8.83 3.98 5.77
CA VAL A 64 -8.92 5.05 6.78
C VAL A 64 -9.43 4.51 8.13
N MET A 65 -10.40 3.60 8.14
CA MET A 65 -10.88 2.92 9.34
C MET A 65 -9.77 2.14 10.04
N HIS A 66 -8.96 1.37 9.29
CA HIS A 66 -7.81 0.67 9.86
C HIS A 66 -6.75 1.64 10.40
N ALA A 67 -6.50 2.74 9.70
CA ALA A 67 -5.56 3.75 10.15
C ALA A 67 -6.02 4.44 11.45
N GLU A 68 -7.30 4.77 11.60
CA GLU A 68 -7.81 5.40 12.82
C GLU A 68 -7.79 4.40 14.00
N MET A 69 -8.17 3.14 13.79
CA MET A 69 -8.05 2.08 14.83
C MET A 69 -6.60 1.84 15.27
N ALA A 70 -5.65 1.91 14.35
CA ALA A 70 -4.23 1.76 14.66
C ALA A 70 -3.69 2.96 15.43
N LYS A 71 -4.10 4.17 15.04
CA LYS A 71 -3.75 5.41 15.72
C LYS A 71 -4.29 5.46 17.15
N GLU A 72 -5.52 4.99 17.38
CA GLU A 72 -6.10 4.84 18.73
C GLU A 72 -5.26 3.93 19.63
N LYS A 73 -4.53 2.96 19.04
CA LYS A 73 -3.63 2.04 19.73
C LYS A 73 -2.17 2.50 19.75
N GLY A 74 -1.86 3.65 19.16
CA GLY A 74 -0.49 4.18 19.05
C GLY A 74 0.45 3.32 18.19
N THR A 75 -0.07 2.53 17.24
CA THR A 75 0.77 1.62 16.44
C THR A 75 1.20 2.22 15.11
N PHE A 76 0.26 2.68 14.28
CA PHE A 76 0.54 3.39 13.03
C PHE A 76 -0.62 4.32 12.69
N THR A 77 -0.39 5.22 11.74
CA THR A 77 -1.34 6.22 11.27
C THR A 77 -1.52 6.15 9.76
N ILE A 78 -2.49 6.91 9.25
CA ILE A 78 -2.70 7.05 7.80
C ILE A 78 -1.46 7.64 7.11
N LYS A 79 -0.71 8.49 7.80
CA LYS A 79 0.54 9.06 7.29
C LYS A 79 1.59 7.98 7.07
N ASP A 80 1.70 7.04 8.00
CA ASP A 80 2.65 5.92 7.90
C ASP A 80 2.30 5.01 6.71
N ILE A 81 1.02 4.71 6.50
CA ILE A 81 0.56 3.94 5.33
C ILE A 81 0.96 4.66 4.03
N ILE A 82 0.68 5.96 3.93
CA ILE A 82 0.99 6.78 2.76
C ILE A 82 2.51 6.83 2.52
N GLU A 83 3.30 7.00 3.58
CA GLU A 83 4.75 7.03 3.51
C GLU A 83 5.32 5.72 2.98
N VAL A 84 4.85 4.60 3.52
CA VAL A 84 5.27 3.25 3.12
C VAL A 84 4.97 3.00 1.64
N ILE A 85 3.75 3.30 1.18
CA ILE A 85 3.39 3.09 -0.23
C ILE A 85 4.11 4.07 -1.16
N ARG A 86 4.25 5.34 -0.76
CA ARG A 86 4.97 6.36 -1.55
C ARG A 86 6.42 5.96 -1.76
N ALA A 87 7.14 5.62 -0.69
CA ALA A 87 8.52 5.18 -0.77
C ALA A 87 8.68 3.91 -1.61
N LYS A 88 7.77 2.94 -1.47
CA LYS A 88 7.73 1.72 -2.29
C LYS A 88 7.55 2.03 -3.78
N MET A 89 6.63 2.94 -4.11
CA MET A 89 6.37 3.32 -5.50
C MET A 89 7.56 4.05 -6.12
N ILE A 90 8.18 5.00 -5.41
CA ILE A 90 9.39 5.68 -5.88
C ILE A 90 10.52 4.67 -6.11
N ARG A 91 10.80 3.79 -5.12
CA ARG A 91 11.87 2.80 -5.19
C ARG A 91 11.68 1.79 -6.33
N ARG A 92 10.44 1.39 -6.63
CA ARG A 92 10.12 0.46 -7.73
C ARG A 92 10.12 1.11 -9.12
N HIS A 93 10.13 2.44 -9.20
CA HIS A 93 10.14 3.18 -10.46
C HIS A 93 11.37 4.09 -10.61
N PRO A 94 12.61 3.54 -10.52
CA PRO A 94 13.82 4.34 -10.67
C PRO A 94 14.01 4.89 -12.08
N HIS A 95 13.20 4.42 -13.04
CA HIS A 95 13.16 4.93 -14.41
C HIS A 95 12.30 6.20 -14.56
N VAL A 96 11.45 6.49 -13.57
CA VAL A 96 10.67 7.73 -13.48
C VAL A 96 11.33 8.70 -12.48
N PHE A 97 11.73 8.19 -11.31
CA PHE A 97 12.17 9.02 -10.17
C PHE A 97 13.68 8.99 -9.89
N GLY A 98 14.47 8.32 -10.73
CA GLY A 98 15.91 8.22 -10.58
C GLY A 98 16.65 8.46 -11.89
N ASP A 99 17.95 8.17 -11.90
CA ASP A 99 18.83 8.51 -13.02
C ASP A 99 18.74 7.55 -14.22
N LEU A 100 17.94 6.49 -14.11
CA LEU A 100 17.91 5.40 -15.09
C LEU A 100 16.94 5.69 -16.23
N LYS A 101 17.45 6.20 -17.34
CA LYS A 101 16.60 6.50 -18.51
C LYS A 101 16.44 5.28 -19.42
N THR A 102 15.51 4.37 -19.10
CA THR A 102 15.01 3.37 -20.07
C THR A 102 13.52 3.54 -20.30
N LYS A 103 13.10 3.45 -21.56
CA LYS A 103 11.68 3.48 -21.98
C LYS A 103 11.18 2.11 -22.47
N LYS A 104 12.05 1.08 -22.48
CA LYS A 104 11.66 -0.25 -22.97
C LYS A 104 10.91 -1.01 -21.88
N ILE A 105 9.66 -1.36 -22.17
CA ILE A 105 8.75 -2.06 -21.23
C ILE A 105 9.38 -3.36 -20.71
N SER A 106 10.03 -4.15 -21.57
CA SER A 106 10.67 -5.40 -21.17
C SER A 106 11.81 -5.22 -20.16
N GLU A 107 12.59 -4.14 -20.29
CA GLU A 107 13.66 -3.80 -19.34
C GLU A 107 13.08 -3.27 -18.02
N ILE A 108 12.02 -2.45 -18.09
CA ILE A 108 11.28 -1.96 -16.92
C ILE A 108 10.72 -3.13 -16.12
N TYR A 109 10.07 -4.08 -16.79
CA TYR A 109 9.47 -5.26 -16.15
C TYR A 109 10.53 -6.15 -15.47
N LYS A 110 11.62 -6.49 -16.20
CA LYS A 110 12.74 -7.26 -15.62
C LYS A 110 13.31 -6.59 -14.37
N ARG A 111 13.40 -5.26 -14.38
CA ARG A 111 13.92 -4.49 -13.25
C ARG A 111 12.94 -4.47 -12.08
N TRP A 112 11.65 -4.31 -12.35
CA TRP A 112 10.60 -4.36 -11.34
C TRP A 112 10.59 -5.70 -10.60
N GLU A 113 10.70 -6.82 -11.33
CA GLU A 113 10.83 -8.16 -10.75
C GLU A 113 12.11 -8.31 -9.92
N LYS A 114 13.25 -7.82 -10.41
CA LYS A 114 14.50 -7.78 -9.64
C LYS A 114 14.34 -7.01 -8.32
N ILE A 115 13.72 -5.83 -8.34
CA ILE A 115 13.49 -5.03 -7.13
C ILE A 115 12.58 -5.78 -6.15
N LYS A 116 11.50 -6.41 -6.62
CA LYS A 116 10.60 -7.24 -5.78
C LYS A 116 11.34 -8.39 -5.10
N LYS A 117 12.22 -9.09 -5.82
CA LYS A 117 13.04 -10.16 -5.24
C LYS A 117 13.92 -9.64 -4.10
N ILE A 118 14.59 -8.50 -4.31
CA ILE A 118 15.44 -7.87 -3.29
C ILE A 118 14.60 -7.46 -2.07
N GLU A 119 13.45 -6.82 -2.26
CA GLU A 119 12.57 -6.43 -1.15
C GLU A 119 12.07 -7.63 -0.34
N LYS A 120 11.72 -8.74 -1.02
CA LYS A 120 11.31 -9.98 -0.35
C LYS A 120 12.45 -10.56 0.48
N TYR A 121 13.68 -10.54 -0.04
CA TYR A 121 14.87 -11.01 0.66
C TYR A 121 15.23 -10.11 1.86
N ALA A 122 15.19 -8.79 1.68
CA ALA A 122 15.40 -7.80 2.72
C ALA A 122 14.41 -8.00 3.88
N ASN A 123 13.12 -8.16 3.58
CA ASN A 123 12.09 -8.43 4.59
C ASN A 123 12.36 -9.73 5.37
N LYS A 124 12.79 -10.81 4.70
CA LYS A 124 13.18 -12.07 5.37
C LYS A 124 14.36 -11.88 6.33
N LYS A 125 15.27 -10.97 6.02
CA LYS A 125 16.41 -10.59 6.88
C LYS A 125 16.07 -9.54 7.94
N GLY A 126 14.81 -9.09 8.05
CA GLY A 126 14.41 -8.04 8.98
C GLY A 126 14.97 -6.66 8.64
N ILE A 127 15.39 -6.45 7.39
CA ILE A 127 15.93 -5.17 6.93
C ILE A 127 14.76 -4.21 6.65
N ASP A 128 14.82 -3.03 7.26
CA ASP A 128 13.87 -1.96 7.03
C ASP A 128 13.97 -1.43 5.58
N LEU A 129 12.92 -1.65 4.79
CA LEU A 129 12.82 -1.19 3.40
C LEU A 129 12.87 0.33 3.26
N MET A 130 12.49 1.08 4.28
CA MET A 130 12.56 2.55 4.26
C MET A 130 14.01 3.05 4.28
N LYS A 131 14.94 2.23 4.78
CA LYS A 131 16.40 2.53 4.83
C LYS A 131 17.16 1.93 3.65
N LEU A 132 16.46 1.33 2.70
CA LEU A 132 17.05 0.56 1.61
C LEU A 132 17.48 1.48 0.45
N GLY A 133 18.70 2.00 0.53
CA GLY A 133 19.32 2.79 -0.54
C GLY A 133 19.88 1.95 -1.71
N ALA A 134 20.24 2.61 -2.81
CA ALA A 134 20.74 1.96 -4.03
C ALA A 134 21.98 1.07 -3.81
N ARG A 135 22.89 1.46 -2.91
CA ARG A 135 24.08 0.65 -2.57
C ARG A 135 23.71 -0.66 -1.87
N ASN A 136 22.74 -0.62 -0.95
CA ASN A 136 22.26 -1.81 -0.23
C ASN A 136 21.49 -2.75 -1.17
N MET A 137 20.71 -2.19 -2.09
CA MET A 137 20.02 -2.97 -3.14
C MET A 137 20.98 -3.79 -4.00
N LYS A 138 22.14 -3.21 -4.37
CA LYS A 138 23.14 -3.91 -5.19
C LYS A 138 23.76 -5.09 -4.41
N LYS A 139 24.15 -4.86 -3.15
CA LYS A 139 24.71 -5.91 -2.28
C LYS A 139 23.74 -7.07 -2.07
N LEU A 140 22.48 -6.77 -1.73
CA LEU A 140 21.46 -7.81 -1.53
C LEU A 140 21.20 -8.61 -2.81
N TRP A 141 21.26 -7.97 -3.98
CA TRP A 141 21.15 -8.70 -5.24
C TRP A 141 22.31 -9.66 -5.47
N GLU A 142 23.54 -9.24 -5.16
CA GLU A 142 24.73 -10.11 -5.25
C GLU A 142 24.58 -11.32 -4.30
N GLU A 143 24.14 -11.10 -3.06
CA GLU A 143 23.86 -12.17 -2.09
C GLU A 143 22.78 -13.14 -2.57
N ILE A 144 21.69 -12.65 -3.18
CA ILE A 144 20.62 -13.51 -3.72
C ILE A 144 21.19 -14.46 -4.78
N ASN A 145 21.97 -13.94 -5.74
CA ASN A 145 22.52 -14.77 -6.82
C ASN A 145 23.63 -15.72 -6.36
N GLN A 146 24.28 -15.45 -5.23
CA GLN A 146 25.26 -16.36 -4.64
C GLN A 146 24.59 -17.53 -3.91
N ASN A 147 23.39 -17.32 -3.33
CA ASN A 147 22.62 -18.37 -2.65
C ASN A 147 21.78 -19.24 -3.60
N GLU A 148 21.60 -18.81 -4.85
CA GLU A 148 20.89 -19.56 -5.90
C GLU A 148 21.84 -20.40 -6.79
N ARG A 149 23.14 -20.41 -6.49
CA ARG A 149 24.18 -21.25 -7.13
C ARG A 149 24.59 -22.38 -6.20
#